data_AF-A0A819YQ02-F1
#
_entry.id   AF-A0A819YQ02-F1
#
_cell.length_a   1.000
_cell.length_b   1.000
_cell.length_c   1.000
_cell.angle_alpha   90.00
_cell.angle_beta   90.00
_cell.angle_gamma   90.00
#
_symmetry.space_group_name_H-M   'P 1'
#
loop_
_entity.id
_entity.type
_entity.pdbx_description
1 polymer ?
#
loop_
_entity_poly.entity_id
_entity_poly.type
_entity_poly.pdbx_seq_one_letter_code
_entity_poly.pdbx_strand_id
1 'polypeptide(L)'
;MKCYKTTVKRWLERWTETKDLSGRGRPRVTIAEDDQLIVDLVQQDVDEGITSKQVQQELQHQGVNVSLRTVQHGLVEAGFSYSRPLSKPLLSEQHRRYRLLWAQSMKNYDWNKIIISDETTIRLNSVRKCFWQRPGEHKNKVDPGRVKYLSLHN
;
A
#
# COMPACT_ATOMS: atom_id res chain seq x y z
N MET A 1 -20.65 29.68 -23.68
CA MET A 1 -19.75 30.43 -22.76
C MET A 1 -19.43 31.77 -23.42
N LYS A 2 -19.86 32.90 -22.87
CA LYS A 2 -19.54 34.24 -23.42
C LYS A 2 -18.30 34.76 -22.72
N CYS A 3 -17.23 35.06 -23.45
CA CYS A 3 -16.06 35.76 -22.92
C CYS A 3 -15.80 37.03 -23.75
N TYR A 4 -15.30 38.07 -23.11
CA TYR A 4 -15.07 39.36 -23.77
C TYR A 4 -13.76 39.33 -24.56
N LYS A 5 -13.74 39.99 -25.72
CA LYS A 5 -12.56 40.04 -26.62
C LYS A 5 -11.29 40.53 -25.91
N THR A 6 -11.45 41.46 -24.98
CA THR A 6 -10.37 42.00 -24.13
C THR A 6 -9.77 40.93 -23.22
N THR A 7 -10.59 40.05 -22.67
CA THR A 7 -10.14 38.92 -21.85
C THR A 7 -9.33 37.92 -22.69
N VAL A 8 -9.81 37.58 -23.89
CA VAL A 8 -9.09 36.69 -24.82
C VAL A 8 -7.74 37.27 -25.21
N LYS A 9 -7.71 38.56 -25.60
CA LYS A 9 -6.48 39.26 -25.97
C LYS A 9 -5.46 39.27 -24.82
N ARG A 10 -5.91 39.61 -23.60
CA ARG A 10 -5.06 39.59 -22.39
C ARG A 10 -4.50 38.20 -22.08
N TRP A 11 -5.29 37.13 -22.26
CA TRP A 11 -4.82 35.76 -22.04
C TRP A 11 -3.80 35.34 -23.11
N LEU A 12 -4.00 35.72 -24.37
CA LEU A 12 -3.05 35.47 -25.45
C LEU A 12 -1.72 36.21 -25.24
N GLU A 13 -1.76 37.50 -24.91
CA GLU A 13 -0.57 38.32 -24.62
C GLU A 13 0.20 37.76 -23.42
N ARG A 14 -0.50 37.43 -22.33
CA ARG A 14 0.11 36.80 -21.15
C ARG A 14 0.71 35.42 -21.44
N TRP A 15 0.06 34.62 -22.29
CA TRP A 15 0.57 33.30 -22.69
C TRP A 15 1.86 33.43 -23.49
N THR A 16 1.96 34.42 -24.39
CA THR A 16 3.17 34.69 -25.17
C THR A 16 4.34 35.19 -24.31
N GLU A 17 4.06 35.95 -23.26
CA GLU A 17 5.10 36.50 -22.38
C GLU A 17 5.62 35.50 -21.34
N THR A 18 4.74 34.77 -20.66
CA THR A 18 5.14 34.01 -19.46
C THR A 18 4.77 32.54 -19.45
N LYS A 19 4.02 32.05 -20.46
CA LYS A 19 3.34 30.73 -20.42
C LYS A 19 2.61 30.53 -19.07
N ASP A 20 2.23 29.30 -18.73
CA ASP A 20 1.72 29.02 -17.38
C ASP A 20 2.85 29.17 -16.36
N LEU A 21 2.67 30.13 -15.45
CA LEU A 21 3.57 30.33 -14.32
C LEU A 21 3.33 29.25 -13.27
N SER A 22 4.33 28.38 -13.07
CA SER A 22 4.39 27.48 -11.93
C SER A 22 4.39 28.26 -10.62
N GLY A 23 3.76 27.73 -9.57
CA GLY A 23 3.90 28.27 -8.21
C GLY A 23 2.91 29.35 -7.77
N ARG A 24 1.80 29.57 -8.51
CA ARG A 24 0.72 30.49 -8.09
C ARG A 24 -0.32 29.87 -7.13
N GLY A 25 -0.04 28.67 -6.62
CA GLY A 25 -0.90 27.99 -5.66
C GLY A 25 -0.70 28.49 -4.22
N ARG A 26 -1.57 28.04 -3.32
CA ARG A 26 -1.37 28.22 -1.88
C ARG A 26 -0.05 27.55 -1.47
N PRO A 27 0.82 28.22 -0.67
CA PRO A 27 2.01 27.60 -0.12
C PRO A 27 1.67 26.32 0.64
N ARG A 28 2.57 25.32 0.57
CA ARG A 28 2.42 24.10 1.37
C ARG A 28 2.54 24.44 2.85
N VAL A 29 1.87 23.64 3.68
CA VAL A 29 2.03 23.70 5.13
C VAL A 29 3.31 22.98 5.56
N THR A 30 3.65 21.89 4.86
CA THR A 30 4.86 21.11 5.10
C THR A 30 6.05 21.68 4.34
N ILE A 31 7.22 21.58 4.96
CA ILE A 31 8.52 21.76 4.30
C ILE A 31 9.12 20.41 3.89
N ALA A 32 10.23 20.43 3.15
CA ALA A 32 10.88 19.20 2.67
C ALA A 32 11.32 18.27 3.81
N GLU A 33 11.72 18.84 4.96
CA GLU A 33 12.10 18.08 6.15
C GLU A 33 10.91 17.32 6.76
N ASP A 34 9.73 17.97 6.82
CA ASP A 34 8.50 17.32 7.29
C ASP A 34 8.07 16.18 6.36
N ASP A 35 8.16 16.41 5.05
CA ASP A 35 7.82 15.41 4.04
C ASP A 35 8.77 14.20 4.14
N GLN A 36 10.06 14.43 4.44
CA GLN A 36 11.03 13.37 4.69
C GLN A 36 10.71 12.60 5.98
N LEU A 37 10.39 13.31 7.06
CA LEU A 37 9.99 12.70 8.33
C LEU A 37 8.75 11.79 8.16
N ILE A 38 7.76 12.22 7.37
CA ILE A 38 6.58 11.41 7.05
C ILE A 38 6.99 10.07 6.42
N VAL A 39 7.96 10.09 5.49
CA VAL A 39 8.45 8.89 4.81
C VAL A 39 9.26 8.02 5.78
N ASP A 40 10.14 8.62 6.56
CA ASP A 40 11.04 7.92 7.48
C ASP A 40 10.24 7.17 8.56
N LEU A 41 9.21 7.80 9.14
CA LEU A 41 8.34 7.17 10.13
C LEU A 41 7.63 5.93 9.57
N VAL A 42 7.15 6.00 8.32
CA VAL A 42 6.52 4.86 7.66
C VAL A 42 7.53 3.76 7.34
N GLN A 43 8.77 4.11 7.01
CA GLN A 43 9.82 3.16 6.67
C GLN A 43 10.45 2.47 7.89
N GLN A 44 10.53 3.13 9.04
CA GLN A 44 11.01 2.54 10.29
C GLN A 44 10.03 1.49 10.81
N ASP A 45 8.73 1.82 10.82
CA ASP A 45 7.68 0.97 11.39
C ASP A 45 6.89 0.16 10.35
N VAL A 46 7.53 -0.26 9.25
CA VAL A 46 6.86 -1.03 8.18
C VAL A 46 6.23 -2.33 8.71
N ASP A 47 6.86 -2.95 9.71
CA ASP A 47 6.45 -4.28 10.19
C ASP A 47 5.26 -4.21 11.15
N GLU A 48 5.22 -3.20 12.02
CA GLU A 48 4.10 -2.93 12.93
C GLU A 48 2.95 -2.19 12.24
N GLY A 49 3.32 -1.32 11.30
CA GLY A 49 2.42 -0.69 10.37
C GLY A 49 1.77 0.56 10.92
N ILE A 50 2.57 1.63 10.95
CA ILE A 50 2.16 2.93 11.45
C ILE A 50 0.97 3.50 10.67
N THR A 51 0.02 4.07 11.42
CA THR A 51 -1.17 4.71 10.86
C THR A 51 -0.88 6.19 10.57
N SER A 52 -1.53 6.76 9.56
CA SER A 52 -1.42 8.20 9.26
C SER A 52 -1.71 9.12 10.47
N LYS A 53 -2.50 8.63 11.44
CA LYS A 53 -2.79 9.35 12.69
C LYS A 53 -1.59 9.38 13.64
N GLN A 54 -0.81 8.31 13.72
CA GLN A 54 0.42 8.29 14.51
C GLN A 54 1.46 9.20 13.88
N VAL A 55 1.62 9.15 12.55
CA VAL A 55 2.48 10.09 11.81
C VAL A 55 2.07 11.55 12.04
N GLN A 56 0.75 11.84 12.01
CA GLN A 56 0.25 13.18 12.31
C GLN A 56 0.58 13.62 13.75
N GLN A 57 0.43 12.73 14.73
CA GLN A 57 0.74 13.03 16.13
C GLN A 57 2.22 13.35 16.32
N GLU A 58 3.10 12.61 15.62
CA GLU A 58 4.54 12.87 15.66
C GLU A 58 4.89 14.24 15.08
N LEU A 59 4.29 14.60 13.94
CA LEU A 59 4.45 15.94 13.35
C LEU A 59 3.95 17.04 14.29
N GLN A 60 2.82 16.84 14.97
CA GLN A 60 2.30 17.78 15.95
C GLN A 60 3.25 17.93 17.15
N HIS A 61 3.89 16.85 17.59
CA HIS A 61 4.89 16.89 18.66
C HIS A 61 6.11 17.73 18.26
N GLN A 62 6.48 17.74 16.99
CA GLN A 62 7.53 18.60 16.43
C GLN A 62 7.05 20.03 16.09
N GLY A 63 5.81 20.38 16.43
CA GLY A 63 5.24 21.72 16.23
C GLY A 63 4.58 21.94 14.87
N VAL A 64 4.50 20.90 14.02
CA VAL A 64 3.91 20.99 12.68
C VAL A 64 2.44 20.56 12.73
N ASN A 65 1.54 21.53 12.68
CA ASN A 65 0.10 21.26 12.70
C ASN A 65 -0.43 20.96 11.29
N VAL A 66 -0.56 19.68 10.97
CA VAL A 66 -1.10 19.21 9.68
C VAL A 66 -2.37 18.38 9.85
N SER A 67 -3.18 18.36 8.80
CA SER A 67 -4.34 17.47 8.72
C SER A 67 -3.90 16.03 8.38
N LEU A 68 -4.70 15.04 8.79
CA LEU A 68 -4.51 13.64 8.35
C LEU A 68 -4.40 13.54 6.82
N ARG A 69 -5.20 14.33 6.09
CA ARG A 69 -5.21 14.31 4.63
C ARG A 69 -3.90 14.81 4.04
N THR A 70 -3.24 15.77 4.70
CA THR A 70 -1.91 16.27 4.29
C THR A 70 -0.88 15.15 4.37
N VAL A 71 -0.87 14.41 5.48
CA VAL A 71 0.02 13.25 5.67
C VAL A 71 -0.22 12.18 4.59
N GLN A 72 -1.49 11.86 4.32
CA GLN A 72 -1.84 10.88 3.29
C GLN A 72 -1.38 11.31 1.89
N HIS A 73 -1.55 12.59 1.55
CA HIS A 73 -1.07 13.13 0.28
C HIS A 73 0.45 13.08 0.17
N GLY A 74 1.18 13.47 1.23
CA GLY A 74 2.64 13.37 1.27
C GLY A 74 3.13 11.94 1.04
N LEU A 75 2.47 10.95 1.66
CA LEU A 75 2.78 9.54 1.45
C LEU A 75 2.49 9.07 0.01
N VAL A 76 1.37 9.49 -0.56
CA VAL A 76 1.02 9.16 -1.96
C VAL A 76 2.01 9.79 -2.93
N GLU A 77 2.40 11.05 -2.72
CA GLU A 77 3.41 11.74 -3.53
C GLU A 77 4.79 11.09 -3.41
N ALA A 78 5.14 10.58 -2.22
CA ALA A 78 6.34 9.79 -1.99
C ALA A 78 6.27 8.37 -2.58
N GLY A 79 5.15 7.97 -3.17
CA GLY A 79 4.98 6.68 -3.87
C GLY A 79 4.46 5.55 -2.99
N PHE A 80 3.89 5.84 -1.82
CA PHE A 80 3.24 4.84 -0.98
C PHE A 80 1.79 4.62 -1.38
N SER A 81 1.32 3.40 -1.11
CA SER A 81 -0.08 3.00 -1.26
C SER A 81 -0.60 2.44 0.06
N TYR A 82 -1.85 2.77 0.41
CA TYR A 82 -2.51 2.17 1.57
C TYR A 82 -3.21 0.89 1.14
N SER A 83 -2.59 -0.26 1.43
CA SER A 83 -3.05 -1.54 0.91
C SER A 83 -2.82 -2.69 1.88
N ARG A 84 -3.39 -3.86 1.56
CA ARG A 84 -3.24 -5.05 2.41
C ARG A 84 -1.85 -5.65 2.23
N PRO A 85 -1.18 -6.10 3.30
CA PRO A 85 0.07 -6.82 3.15
C PRO A 85 -0.20 -8.16 2.49
N LEU A 86 0.78 -8.66 1.76
CA LEU A 86 0.73 -10.02 1.25
C LEU A 86 1.18 -10.99 2.34
N SER A 87 0.28 -11.86 2.77
CA SER A 87 0.62 -12.92 3.73
C SER A 87 0.74 -14.26 3.00
N LYS A 88 1.84 -14.96 3.23
CA LYS A 88 2.11 -16.29 2.66
C LYS A 88 2.58 -17.22 3.78
N PRO A 89 2.17 -18.51 3.75
CA PRO A 89 2.74 -19.50 4.65
C PRO A 89 4.23 -19.67 4.35
N LEU A 90 5.04 -19.85 5.39
CA LEU A 90 6.46 -20.14 5.21
C LEU A 90 6.60 -21.54 4.60
N LEU A 91 7.22 -21.61 3.42
CA LEU A 91 7.52 -22.87 2.76
C LEU A 91 8.99 -23.22 2.96
N SER A 92 9.24 -24.27 3.74
CA SER A 92 10.54 -24.94 3.79
C SER A 92 10.90 -25.48 2.41
N GLU A 93 12.18 -25.74 2.19
CA GLU A 93 12.67 -26.35 0.95
C GLU A 93 11.97 -27.69 0.68
N GLN A 94 11.77 -28.49 1.72
CA GLN A 94 11.05 -29.75 1.65
C GLN A 94 9.59 -29.55 1.22
N HIS A 95 8.87 -28.57 1.77
CA HIS A 95 7.50 -28.25 1.33
C HIS A 95 7.44 -27.88 -0.15
N ARG A 96 8.42 -27.10 -0.63
CA ARG A 96 8.49 -26.69 -2.05
C ARG A 96 8.71 -27.90 -2.95
N ARG A 97 9.63 -28.79 -2.57
CA ARG A 97 9.92 -30.02 -3.33
C ARG A 97 8.69 -30.92 -3.42
N TYR A 98 8.03 -31.22 -2.30
CA TYR A 98 6.85 -32.10 -2.33
C TYR A 98 5.68 -31.50 -3.08
N ARG A 99 5.41 -30.19 -2.92
CA ARG A 99 4.37 -29.51 -3.69
C ARG A 99 4.66 -29.56 -5.19
N LEU A 100 5.91 -29.38 -5.60
CA LEU A 100 6.30 -29.45 -7.01
C LEU A 100 6.12 -30.86 -7.57
N LEU A 101 6.59 -31.88 -6.86
CA LEU A 101 6.45 -33.28 -7.27
C LEU A 101 4.97 -33.69 -7.39
N TRP A 102 4.14 -33.29 -6.42
CA TRP A 102 2.70 -33.53 -6.45
C TRP A 102 2.03 -32.81 -7.63
N ALA A 103 2.38 -31.55 -7.89
CA ALA A 103 1.81 -30.81 -9.01
C ALA A 103 2.20 -31.44 -10.37
N GLN A 104 3.43 -31.96 -10.49
CA GLN A 104 3.88 -32.68 -11.67
C GLN A 104 3.13 -33.99 -11.88
N SER A 105 2.91 -34.78 -10.82
CA SER A 105 2.18 -36.05 -10.92
C SER A 105 0.69 -35.85 -11.23
N MET A 106 0.09 -34.76 -10.75
CA MET A 106 -1.32 -34.45 -10.96
C MET A 106 -1.61 -33.68 -12.26
N LYS A 107 -0.59 -33.36 -13.08
CA LYS A 107 -0.74 -32.52 -14.29
C LYS A 107 -1.77 -33.06 -15.28
N ASN A 108 -1.84 -34.38 -15.44
CA ASN A 108 -2.74 -35.06 -16.38
C ASN A 108 -3.82 -35.89 -15.66
N TYR A 109 -4.11 -35.55 -14.40
CA TYR A 109 -5.08 -36.30 -13.60
C TYR A 109 -6.53 -35.98 -14.03
N ASP A 110 -7.41 -36.97 -13.97
CA ASP A 110 -8.84 -36.83 -14.27
C ASP A 110 -9.62 -36.32 -13.06
N TRP A 111 -9.82 -35.00 -12.99
CA TRP A 111 -10.45 -34.32 -11.86
C TRP A 111 -11.94 -34.64 -11.67
N ASN A 112 -12.61 -35.26 -12.66
CA ASN A 112 -14.02 -35.61 -12.55
C ASN A 112 -14.29 -36.74 -11.53
N LYS A 113 -13.24 -37.41 -11.08
CA LYS A 113 -13.32 -38.55 -10.14
C LYS A 113 -13.06 -38.15 -8.68
N ILE A 114 -12.76 -36.88 -8.40
CA ILE A 114 -12.39 -36.42 -7.06
C ILE A 114 -13.48 -35.52 -6.49
N ILE A 115 -13.83 -35.78 -5.23
CA ILE A 115 -14.54 -34.83 -4.37
C ILE A 115 -13.53 -34.25 -3.38
N ILE A 116 -13.45 -32.92 -3.30
CA ILE A 116 -12.55 -32.21 -2.38
C ILE A 116 -13.38 -31.56 -1.27
N SER A 117 -13.01 -31.80 -0.02
CA SER A 117 -13.57 -31.13 1.16
C SER A 117 -12.45 -30.55 2.02
N ASP A 118 -12.64 -29.34 2.57
CA ASP A 118 -11.81 -28.75 3.63
C ASP A 118 -12.73 -28.03 4.61
N GLU A 119 -12.26 -27.86 5.84
CA GLU A 119 -12.94 -27.11 6.88
C GLU A 119 -12.44 -25.67 6.90
N THR A 120 -13.37 -24.73 7.07
CA THR A 120 -13.05 -23.30 7.22
C THR A 120 -13.76 -22.70 8.42
N THR A 121 -13.05 -21.87 9.18
CA THR A 121 -13.62 -21.13 10.31
C THR A 121 -14.13 -19.77 9.83
N ILE A 122 -15.42 -19.52 9.97
CA ILE A 122 -16.03 -18.22 9.65
C ILE A 122 -16.01 -17.35 10.91
N ARG A 123 -15.33 -16.20 10.84
CA ARG A 123 -15.27 -15.21 11.93
C ARG A 123 -16.04 -13.95 11.55
N LEU A 124 -16.94 -13.48 12.43
CA LEU A 124 -17.80 -12.32 12.15
C LEU A 124 -17.11 -10.96 12.37
N ASN A 125 -16.11 -10.87 13.26
CA ASN A 125 -15.49 -9.60 13.67
C ASN A 125 -14.00 -9.49 13.30
N SER A 126 -13.59 -10.00 12.13
CA SER A 126 -12.19 -9.88 11.70
C SER A 126 -11.90 -8.47 11.18
N VAL A 127 -11.09 -7.71 11.92
CA VAL A 127 -10.59 -6.41 11.48
C VAL A 127 -9.45 -6.63 10.49
N ARG A 128 -9.60 -6.09 9.27
CA ARG A 128 -8.58 -6.17 8.23
C ARG A 128 -7.57 -5.05 8.42
N LYS A 129 -6.31 -5.38 8.72
CA LYS A 129 -5.22 -4.40 8.81
C LYS A 129 -4.71 -4.03 7.40
N CYS A 130 -4.53 -2.73 7.18
CA CYS A 130 -3.93 -2.16 5.98
C CYS A 130 -2.72 -1.31 6.41
N PHE A 131 -1.72 -1.26 5.53
CA PHE A 131 -0.45 -0.61 5.80
C PHE A 131 -0.07 0.33 4.65
N TRP A 132 0.70 1.36 4.95
CA TRP A 132 1.39 2.14 3.94
C TRP A 132 2.58 1.34 3.42
N GLN A 133 2.57 1.00 2.13
CA GLN A 133 3.63 0.22 1.50
C GLN A 133 3.88 0.70 0.08
N ARG A 134 5.13 0.59 -0.38
CA ARG A 134 5.46 0.84 -1.78
C ARG A 134 4.95 -0.30 -2.67
N PRO A 135 4.55 -0.03 -3.92
CA PRO A 135 4.24 -1.07 -4.88
C PRO A 135 5.41 -2.04 -5.05
N GLY A 136 5.16 -3.35 -4.97
CA GLY A 136 6.20 -4.38 -5.16
C GLY A 136 7.00 -4.74 -3.90
N GLU A 137 7.07 -3.85 -2.91
CA GLU A 137 7.68 -4.12 -1.59
C GLU A 137 6.72 -4.85 -0.65
N HIS A 138 5.97 -5.82 -1.17
CA HIS A 138 5.12 -6.66 -0.34
C HIS A 138 6.00 -7.54 0.53
N LYS A 139 6.32 -7.09 1.75
CA LYS A 139 6.98 -7.95 2.74
C LYS A 139 6.10 -9.19 2.95
N ASN A 140 6.68 -10.37 2.77
CA ASN A 140 6.00 -11.62 3.08
C ASN A 140 5.84 -11.67 4.60
N LYS A 141 4.68 -11.27 5.13
CA LYS A 141 4.37 -11.62 6.52
C LYS A 141 4.23 -13.14 6.55
N VAL A 142 5.22 -13.80 7.16
CA VAL A 142 5.11 -15.21 7.52
C VAL A 142 3.91 -15.30 8.43
N ASP A 143 2.89 -16.03 8.01
CA ASP A 143 1.75 -16.32 8.87
C ASP A 143 2.18 -17.40 9.88
N PRO A 144 2.42 -17.07 11.17
CA PRO A 144 2.84 -18.06 12.14
C PRO A 144 1.70 -19.03 12.50
N GLY A 145 0.44 -18.69 12.16
CA GLY A 145 -0.75 -19.43 12.55
C GLY A 145 -1.28 -20.41 11.52
N ARG A 146 -0.63 -20.57 10.36
CA ARG A 146 -1.14 -21.40 9.25
C ARG A 146 -0.12 -22.44 8.76
N VAL A 147 0.51 -23.13 9.68
CA VAL A 147 1.18 -24.41 9.39
C VAL A 147 0.18 -25.52 9.68
N LYS A 148 -0.73 -25.82 8.74
CA LYS A 148 -1.50 -27.07 8.80
C LYS A 148 -0.49 -28.20 8.57
N TYR A 149 -0.15 -28.95 9.62
CA TYR A 149 0.57 -30.22 9.48
C TYR A 149 -0.27 -31.12 8.56
N LEU A 150 0.25 -31.46 7.38
CA LEU A 150 -0.32 -32.53 6.57
C LEU A 150 0.09 -33.84 7.25
N SER A 151 -0.75 -34.35 8.15
CA SER A 151 -0.64 -35.71 8.64
C SER A 151 -0.93 -36.66 7.47
N LEU A 152 0.14 -37.13 6.83
CA LEU A 152 0.10 -38.29 5.94
C LEU A 152 -0.28 -39.51 6.80
N HIS A 153 -1.55 -39.87 6.80
CA HIS A 153 -1.94 -41.22 7.19
C HIS A 153 -1.61 -42.12 5.99
N ASN A 154 -0.56 -42.94 6.16
CA ASN A 154 -0.30 -44.10 5.32
C ASN A 154 -1.32 -45.21 5.62
#